data_AF-A0A3P8EHJ8-F1
#
_entry.id   AF-A0A3P8EHJ8-F1
#
_cell.length_a   1.000
_cell.length_b   1.000
_cell.length_c   1.000
_cell.angle_alpha   90.00
_cell.angle_beta   90.00
_cell.angle_gamma   90.00
#
_symmetry.space_group_name_H-M   'P 1'
#
loop_
_entity.id
_entity.type
_entity.pdbx_description
1 polymer ?
#
loop_
_entity_poly.entity_id
_entity_poly.type
_entity_poly.pdbx_seq_one_letter_code
_entity_poly.pdbx_strand_id
1 'polypeptide(L)'
;MDKLLARLKEQGSRVLIFSQMTRLLDILEDYCLWRGHDYFRLDGQTRHEDRQVYIDEYNRPGSTKFIFMLSTRAGGLGINLATADVVIIYDSDWNPQVDLQAMDRAHRIGQTKTVRVFRLITENTVEERIIMRAEMKLRLDSLVIQQGKLTVFALENQLDPSAFVT
;
A
#
# COMPACT_ATOMS: atom_id res chain seq x y z
N MET A 1 1.26 17.08 4.96
CA MET A 1 1.85 16.62 3.68
C MET A 1 3.17 17.32 3.37
N ASP A 2 3.16 18.64 3.16
CA ASP A 2 4.31 19.42 2.67
C ASP A 2 5.62 19.24 3.48
N LYS A 3 5.55 19.46 4.80
CA LYS A 3 6.69 19.26 5.71
C LYS A 3 7.22 17.82 5.72
N LEU A 4 6.35 16.83 5.54
CA LEU A 4 6.73 15.42 5.51
C LEU A 4 7.48 15.11 4.21
N LEU A 5 6.91 15.50 3.06
CA LEU A 5 7.52 15.26 1.75
C LEU A 5 8.87 15.95 1.60
N ALA A 6 9.03 17.17 2.13
CA ALA A 6 10.32 17.87 2.14
C ALA A 6 11.41 17.04 2.86
N ARG A 7 11.13 16.58 4.09
CA ARG A 7 12.04 15.74 4.87
C ARG A 7 12.35 14.41 4.18
N LEU A 8 11.35 13.77 3.56
CA LEU A 8 11.54 12.51 2.84
C LEU A 8 12.42 12.70 1.60
N LYS A 9 12.27 13.82 0.89
CA LYS A 9 13.11 14.15 -0.27
C LYS A 9 14.57 14.39 0.15
N GLU A 10 14.80 15.11 1.25
CA GLU A 10 16.14 15.29 1.84
C GLU A 10 16.80 13.98 2.24
N GLN A 11 16.01 13.00 2.71
CA GLN A 11 16.48 11.66 3.07
C GLN A 11 16.74 10.75 1.86
N GLY A 12 16.45 11.19 0.63
CA GLY A 12 16.55 10.35 -0.57
C GLY A 12 15.56 9.18 -0.57
N SER A 13 14.42 9.35 0.12
CA SER A 13 13.32 8.40 0.09
C SER A 13 12.46 8.59 -1.14
N ARG A 14 11.71 7.55 -1.50
CA ARG A 14 10.75 7.56 -2.61
C ARG A 14 9.39 7.15 -2.10
N VAL A 15 8.36 7.85 -2.56
CA VAL A 15 7.06 7.90 -1.88
C VAL A 15 5.95 7.40 -2.79
N LEU A 16 5.19 6.41 -2.31
CA LEU A 16 3.89 6.04 -2.86
C LEU A 16 2.81 6.82 -2.12
N ILE A 17 1.88 7.43 -2.84
CA ILE A 17 0.70 8.08 -2.26
C ILE A 17 -0.54 7.37 -2.80
N PHE A 18 -1.30 6.75 -1.91
CA PHE A 18 -2.57 6.12 -2.24
C PHE A 18 -3.74 7.02 -1.86
N SER A 19 -4.73 7.10 -2.74
CA SER A 19 -6.01 7.71 -2.43
C SER A 19 -7.20 6.99 -3.06
N GLN A 20 -8.35 7.03 -2.39
CA GLN A 20 -9.62 6.54 -2.95
C GLN A 20 -10.20 7.50 -3.98
N MET A 21 -10.03 8.81 -3.78
CA MET A 21 -10.61 9.85 -4.62
C MET A 21 -9.63 10.30 -5.71
N THR A 22 -9.91 9.99 -6.98
CA THR A 22 -9.07 10.45 -8.10
C THR A 22 -9.02 11.98 -8.21
N ARG A 23 -10.08 12.68 -7.81
CA ARG A 23 -10.09 14.14 -7.74
C ARG A 23 -9.07 14.71 -6.75
N LEU A 24 -8.75 13.95 -5.70
CA LEU A 24 -7.69 14.33 -4.78
C LEU A 24 -6.31 14.20 -5.44
N LEU A 25 -6.13 13.21 -6.31
CA LEU A 25 -4.91 13.07 -7.10
C LEU A 25 -4.71 14.27 -8.04
N ASP A 26 -5.78 14.82 -8.63
CA ASP A 26 -5.70 16.05 -9.44
C ASP A 26 -5.09 17.20 -8.63
N ILE A 27 -5.56 17.39 -7.38
CA ILE A 27 -5.04 18.43 -6.48
C ILE A 27 -3.58 18.16 -6.08
N LEU A 28 -3.23 16.89 -5.86
CA LEU A 28 -1.86 16.50 -5.55
C LEU A 28 -0.92 16.69 -6.74
N GLU A 29 -1.40 16.53 -7.98
CA GLU A 29 -0.64 16.86 -9.18
C GLU A 29 -0.29 18.35 -9.23
N ASP A 30 -1.28 19.23 -9.02
CA ASP A 30 -1.06 20.68 -8.94
C ASP A 30 -0.04 21.03 -7.85
N TYR A 31 -0.14 20.40 -6.68
CA TYR A 31 0.83 20.55 -5.59
C TYR A 31 2.24 20.09 -6.01
N CYS A 32 2.36 18.95 -6.69
CA CYS A 32 3.66 18.45 -7.14
C CYS A 32 4.29 19.38 -8.19
N LEU A 33 3.49 19.92 -9.12
CA LEU A 33 3.94 20.91 -10.09
C LEU A 33 4.43 22.19 -9.38
N TRP A 34 3.64 22.71 -8.44
CA TRP A 34 4.01 23.89 -7.66
C TRP A 34 5.31 23.72 -6.86
N ARG A 35 5.54 22.53 -6.29
CA ARG A 35 6.76 22.20 -5.53
C ARG A 35 7.93 21.69 -6.37
N GLY A 36 7.74 21.47 -7.67
CA GLY A 36 8.77 20.87 -8.53
C GLY A 36 9.13 19.43 -8.12
N HIS A 37 8.13 18.65 -7.72
CA HIS A 37 8.29 17.22 -7.49
C HIS A 37 8.06 16.44 -8.79
N ASP A 38 9.04 15.65 -9.19
CA ASP A 38 8.87 14.68 -10.28
C ASP A 38 7.98 13.52 -9.81
N TYR A 39 6.91 13.25 -10.57
CA TYR A 39 5.95 12.22 -10.20
C TYR A 39 5.48 11.36 -11.38
N PHE A 40 4.83 10.24 -11.03
CA PHE A 40 3.91 9.49 -11.88
C PHE A 40 2.54 9.40 -11.21
N ARG A 41 1.51 9.23 -12.03
CA ARG A 41 0.13 8.98 -11.60
C ARG A 41 -0.40 7.74 -12.31
N LEU A 42 -1.04 6.85 -11.55
CA LEU A 42 -1.72 5.68 -12.07
C LEU A 42 -3.11 5.55 -11.45
N ASP A 43 -4.13 5.68 -12.28
CA ASP A 43 -5.52 5.53 -11.90
C ASP A 43 -6.34 4.78 -12.99
N GLY A 44 -7.67 4.88 -12.91
CA GLY A 44 -8.56 4.21 -13.86
C GLY A 44 -8.52 4.78 -15.28
N GLN A 45 -8.03 6.00 -15.47
CA GLN A 45 -7.95 6.68 -16.77
C GLN A 45 -6.61 6.46 -17.47
N THR A 46 -5.58 5.99 -16.74
CA THR A 46 -4.28 5.65 -17.31
C THR A 46 -4.42 4.53 -18.35
N ARG A 47 -3.97 4.79 -19.58
CA ARG A 47 -3.99 3.83 -20.69
C ARG A 47 -3.17 2.61 -20.31
N HIS A 48 -3.59 1.43 -20.78
CA HIS A 48 -2.97 0.18 -20.36
C HIS A 48 -1.48 0.11 -20.74
N GLU A 49 -1.12 0.62 -21.92
CA GLU A 49 0.26 0.71 -22.43
C GLU A 49 1.18 1.55 -21.54
N ASP A 50 0.69 2.66 -20.99
CA ASP A 50 1.50 3.58 -20.17
C ASP A 50 1.78 3.02 -18.77
N ARG A 51 0.94 2.11 -18.27
CA ARG A 51 1.05 1.59 -16.90
C ARG A 51 2.39 0.91 -16.67
N GLN A 52 2.78 0.02 -17.60
CA GLN A 52 4.03 -0.72 -17.47
C GLN A 52 5.24 0.23 -17.62
N VAL A 53 5.15 1.19 -18.54
CA VAL A 53 6.19 2.21 -18.74
C VAL A 53 6.43 3.01 -17.46
N TYR A 54 5.37 3.46 -16.77
CA TYR A 54 5.51 4.22 -15.53
C TYR A 54 6.11 3.38 -14.40
N ILE A 55 5.70 2.11 -14.30
CA ILE A 55 6.24 1.18 -13.30
C ILE A 55 7.73 0.92 -13.54
N ASP A 56 8.12 0.66 -14.79
CA ASP A 56 9.49 0.36 -15.16
C ASP A 56 10.39 1.59 -14.98
N GLU A 57 9.95 2.76 -15.45
CA GLU A 57 10.68 4.01 -15.31
C GLU A 57 10.80 4.43 -13.84
N TYR A 58 9.77 4.17 -13.03
CA TYR A 58 9.86 4.40 -11.58
C TYR A 58 10.87 3.44 -10.95
N ASN A 59 10.86 2.15 -11.29
CA ASN A 59 11.79 1.18 -10.70
C ASN A 59 13.22 1.25 -11.28
N ARG A 60 13.43 1.97 -12.38
CA ARG A 60 14.75 2.10 -13.01
C ARG A 60 15.79 2.67 -12.04
N PRO A 61 17.02 2.12 -12.01
CA PRO A 61 18.11 2.72 -11.25
C PRO A 61 18.33 4.18 -11.64
N GLY A 62 18.44 5.07 -10.65
CA GLY A 62 18.63 6.51 -10.88
C GLY A 62 17.39 7.26 -11.39
N SER A 63 16.20 6.66 -11.34
CA SER A 63 14.95 7.37 -11.64
C SER A 63 14.81 8.63 -10.78
N THR A 64 14.53 9.76 -11.41
CA THR A 64 14.33 11.05 -10.73
C THR A 64 12.94 11.16 -10.08
N LYS A 65 12.06 10.21 -10.37
CA LYS A 65 10.66 10.20 -9.93
C LYS A 65 10.60 9.98 -8.42
N PHE A 66 10.25 11.05 -7.71
CA PHE A 66 10.18 11.08 -6.25
C PHE A 66 8.85 10.52 -5.74
N ILE A 67 7.75 10.83 -6.43
CA ILE A 67 6.39 10.47 -6.02
C ILE A 67 5.75 9.54 -7.05
N PHE A 68 5.04 8.52 -6.59
CA PHE A 68 4.09 7.75 -7.39
C PHE A 68 2.71 7.86 -6.75
N MET A 69 1.78 8.54 -7.40
CA MET A 69 0.39 8.66 -6.98
C MET A 69 -0.44 7.52 -7.58
N LEU A 70 -1.20 6.83 -6.74
CA LEU A 70 -2.04 5.72 -7.15
C LEU A 70 -3.45 5.90 -6.61
N SER A 71 -4.45 5.64 -7.44
CA SER A 71 -5.77 5.34 -6.89
C SER A 71 -5.73 3.95 -6.27
N THR A 72 -6.34 3.77 -5.10
CA THR A 72 -6.26 2.49 -4.38
C THR A 72 -6.80 1.32 -5.22
N ARG A 73 -7.82 1.58 -6.04
CA ARG A 73 -8.36 0.60 -7.01
C ARG A 73 -7.35 0.20 -8.09
N ALA A 74 -6.60 1.16 -8.63
CA ALA A 74 -5.62 0.86 -9.66
C ALA A 74 -4.34 0.21 -9.08
N GLY A 75 -4.02 0.50 -7.82
CA GLY A 75 -2.97 -0.19 -7.06
C GLY A 75 -3.29 -1.66 -6.71
N GLY A 76 -4.57 -2.04 -6.73
CA GLY A 76 -5.04 -3.42 -6.49
C GLY A 76 -4.65 -4.43 -7.58
N LEU A 77 -4.10 -3.98 -8.71
CA LEU A 77 -3.80 -4.79 -9.89
C LEU A 77 -2.50 -5.63 -9.81
N GLY A 78 -1.89 -5.75 -8.63
CA GLY A 78 -0.72 -6.62 -8.42
C GLY A 78 0.62 -6.04 -8.92
N ILE A 79 0.68 -4.72 -9.10
CA ILE A 79 1.90 -4.00 -9.53
C ILE A 79 3.05 -4.15 -8.51
N ASN A 80 4.29 -3.93 -8.96
CA ASN A 80 5.48 -4.01 -8.12
C ASN A 80 6.21 -2.66 -8.09
N LEU A 81 6.29 -2.04 -6.91
CA LEU A 81 6.95 -0.74 -6.70
C LEU A 81 7.97 -0.84 -5.55
N ALA A 82 8.75 -1.93 -5.54
CA ALA A 82 9.73 -2.25 -4.50
C ALA A 82 10.89 -1.24 -4.36
N THR A 83 11.00 -0.25 -5.26
CA THR A 83 12.00 0.84 -5.12
C THR A 83 11.54 2.00 -4.24
N ALA A 84 10.26 2.03 -3.82
CA ALA A 84 9.75 3.01 -2.86
C ALA A 84 9.86 2.51 -1.43
N ASP A 85 10.37 3.33 -0.52
CA ASP A 85 10.52 3.00 0.91
C ASP A 85 9.48 3.67 1.80
N VAL A 86 8.63 4.54 1.24
CA VAL A 86 7.57 5.21 1.99
C VAL A 86 6.23 5.01 1.30
N VAL A 87 5.22 4.66 2.09
CA VAL A 87 3.83 4.58 1.66
C VAL A 87 3.01 5.57 2.47
N ILE A 88 2.27 6.44 1.79
CA ILE A 88 1.31 7.37 2.39
C ILE A 88 -0.09 6.92 1.96
N ILE A 89 -0.92 6.57 2.94
CA ILE A 89 -2.36 6.37 2.73
C ILE A 89 -3.01 7.71 3.06
N TYR A 90 -3.46 8.42 2.03
CA TYR A 90 -4.05 9.75 2.20
C TYR A 90 -5.45 9.67 2.81
N ASP A 91 -6.27 8.77 2.29
CA ASP A 91 -7.60 8.43 2.78
C ASP A 91 -7.78 6.91 2.78
N SER A 92 -8.33 6.37 3.86
CA SER A 92 -8.43 4.92 4.09
C SER A 92 -9.69 4.30 3.49
N ASP A 93 -9.55 3.06 3.03
CA ASP A 93 -10.71 2.26 2.62
C ASP A 93 -11.53 1.76 3.83
N TRP A 94 -12.80 1.47 3.59
CA TRP A 94 -13.67 0.79 4.57
C TRP A 94 -13.29 -0.69 4.76
N ASN A 95 -12.57 -1.25 3.79
CA ASN A 95 -12.00 -2.59 3.80
C ASN A 95 -10.48 -2.52 4.06
N PRO A 96 -10.00 -2.87 5.26
CA PRO A 96 -8.58 -2.74 5.62
C PRO A 96 -7.64 -3.60 4.75
N GLN A 97 -8.13 -4.69 4.17
CA GLN A 97 -7.37 -5.53 3.26
C GLN A 97 -6.90 -4.77 2.02
N VAL A 98 -7.69 -3.78 1.58
CA VAL A 98 -7.33 -2.93 0.44
C VAL A 98 -6.13 -2.05 0.79
N ASP A 99 -6.13 -1.45 1.98
CA ASP A 99 -5.00 -0.67 2.50
C ASP A 99 -3.74 -1.54 2.70
N LEU A 100 -3.90 -2.75 3.26
CA LEU A 100 -2.80 -3.71 3.40
C LEU A 100 -2.20 -4.09 2.04
N GLN A 101 -3.05 -4.36 1.05
CA GLN A 101 -2.61 -4.68 -0.30
C GLN A 101 -1.82 -3.51 -0.95
N ALA A 102 -2.19 -2.27 -0.63
CA ALA A 102 -1.47 -1.08 -1.07
C ALA A 102 -0.06 -0.99 -0.42
N MET A 103 0.05 -1.30 0.88
CA MET A 103 1.35 -1.37 1.57
C MET A 103 2.27 -2.44 0.95
N ASP A 104 1.72 -3.60 0.62
CA ASP A 104 2.44 -4.72 -0.02
C ASP A 104 2.99 -4.39 -1.42
N ARG A 105 2.60 -3.25 -2.03
CA ARG A 105 3.22 -2.79 -3.28
C ARG A 105 4.68 -2.39 -3.10
N ALA A 106 5.01 -1.82 -1.94
CA ALA A 106 6.37 -1.45 -1.56
C ALA A 106 7.03 -2.53 -0.69
N HIS A 107 6.25 -3.18 0.19
CA HIS A 107 6.71 -4.29 1.02
C HIS A 107 6.70 -5.61 0.23
N ARG A 108 7.59 -5.68 -0.77
CA ARG A 108 7.70 -6.82 -1.70
C ARG A 108 9.14 -7.27 -1.85
N ILE A 109 9.33 -8.52 -2.28
CA ILE A 109 10.64 -9.08 -2.62
C ILE A 109 11.35 -8.14 -3.61
N GLY A 110 12.59 -7.76 -3.29
CA GLY A 110 13.37 -6.77 -4.03
C GLY A 110 13.52 -5.41 -3.32
N GLN A 111 12.73 -5.16 -2.27
CA GLN A 111 12.92 -4.01 -1.40
C GLN A 111 14.19 -4.17 -0.55
N THR A 112 14.99 -3.11 -0.47
CA THR A 112 16.24 -3.08 0.31
C THR A 112 16.23 -2.11 1.49
N LYS A 113 15.26 -1.19 1.53
CA LYS A 113 15.08 -0.21 2.61
C LYS A 113 13.88 -0.59 3.49
N THR A 114 13.91 -0.15 4.75
CA THR A 114 12.77 -0.29 5.65
C THR A 114 11.57 0.50 5.14
N VAL A 115 10.45 -0.19 4.89
CA VAL A 115 9.21 0.44 4.44
C VAL A 115 8.52 1.14 5.60
N ARG A 116 8.28 2.45 5.47
CA ARG A 116 7.53 3.26 6.44
C ARG A 116 6.16 3.57 5.89
N VAL A 117 5.11 3.26 6.66
CA VAL A 117 3.74 3.54 6.27
C VAL A 117 3.17 4.66 7.13
N PHE A 118 2.69 5.73 6.49
CA PHE A 118 2.00 6.84 7.11
C PHE A 118 0.55 6.85 6.67
N ARG A 119 -0.38 6.71 7.61
CA ARG A 119 -1.81 6.89 7.36
C ARG A 119 -2.22 8.27 7.88
N LEU A 120 -2.77 9.10 7.00
CA LEU A 120 -3.31 10.39 7.39
C LEU A 120 -4.74 10.21 7.91
N ILE A 121 -5.03 10.83 9.04
CA ILE A 121 -6.35 10.79 9.69
C ILE A 121 -6.64 12.18 10.21
N THR A 122 -7.83 12.69 9.90
CA THR A 122 -8.33 13.96 10.43
C THR A 122 -9.06 13.71 11.75
N GLU A 123 -8.56 14.33 12.82
CA GLU A 123 -9.15 14.21 14.16
C GLU A 123 -10.58 14.74 14.22
N ASN A 124 -11.41 14.14 15.08
CA ASN A 124 -12.82 14.52 15.29
C ASN A 124 -13.69 14.42 14.03
N THR A 125 -13.35 13.52 13.11
CA THR A 125 -14.13 13.31 11.88
C THR A 125 -14.64 11.88 11.75
N VAL A 126 -15.44 11.65 10.71
CA VAL A 126 -15.90 10.30 10.36
C VAL A 126 -14.74 9.34 10.05
N GLU A 127 -13.56 9.86 9.66
CA GLU A 127 -12.38 9.05 9.33
C GLU A 127 -11.93 8.19 10.51
N GLU A 128 -11.94 8.73 11.74
CA GLU A 128 -11.58 7.97 12.94
C GLU A 128 -12.50 6.75 13.13
N ARG A 129 -13.81 6.93 12.89
CA ARG A 129 -14.79 5.84 13.00
C ARG A 129 -14.57 4.77 11.93
N ILE A 130 -14.15 5.16 10.73
CA ILE A 130 -13.82 4.23 9.64
C ILE A 130 -12.61 3.38 10.06
N ILE A 131 -11.54 4.01 10.57
CA ILE A 131 -10.34 3.32 11.03
C ILE A 131 -10.65 2.36 12.18
N MET A 132 -11.39 2.81 13.20
CA MET A 132 -11.77 1.93 14.31
C MET A 132 -12.55 0.69 13.84
N ARG A 133 -13.48 0.87 12.89
CA ARG A 133 -14.23 -0.25 12.31
C ARG A 133 -13.34 -1.18 11.48
N ALA A 134 -12.42 -0.63 10.70
CA ALA A 134 -11.47 -1.41 9.92
C ALA A 134 -10.53 -2.22 10.85
N GLU A 135 -10.02 -1.64 11.94
CA GLU A 135 -9.22 -2.36 12.93
C GLU A 135 -10.00 -3.47 13.62
N MET A 136 -11.28 -3.25 13.97
CA MET A 136 -12.13 -4.31 14.51
C MET A 136 -12.28 -5.49 13.52
N LYS A 137 -12.46 -5.21 12.23
CA LYS A 137 -12.51 -6.26 11.20
C LYS A 137 -11.20 -7.05 11.15
N LEU A 138 -10.05 -6.38 11.12
CA LEU A 138 -8.75 -7.06 11.12
C LEU A 138 -8.52 -7.93 12.36
N ARG A 139 -8.94 -7.45 13.54
CA ARG A 139 -8.85 -8.23 14.78
C ARG A 139 -9.71 -9.48 14.73
N LEU A 140 -10.95 -9.36 14.26
CA LEU A 140 -11.85 -10.50 14.08
C LEU A 140 -11.26 -11.51 13.10
N ASP A 141 -10.77 -11.05 11.94
CA ASP A 141 -10.12 -11.92 10.95
C ASP A 141 -8.90 -12.64 11.53
N SER A 142 -8.09 -11.95 12.32
CA SER A 142 -6.91 -12.53 12.97
C SER A 142 -7.29 -13.64 13.96
N LEU A 143 -8.36 -13.46 14.73
CA LEU A 143 -8.86 -14.48 15.67
C LEU A 143 -9.38 -15.71 14.94
N VAL A 144 -10.11 -15.53 13.84
CA VAL A 144 -10.61 -16.62 13.00
C VAL A 144 -9.47 -17.39 12.34
N ILE A 145 -8.47 -16.69 11.79
CA ILE A 145 -7.29 -17.32 11.18
C ILE A 145 -6.50 -18.11 12.24
N GLN A 146 -6.34 -17.57 13.45
CA GLN A 146 -5.65 -18.25 14.53
C GLN A 146 -6.40 -19.52 14.97
N GLN A 147 -7.74 -19.47 15.09
CA GLN A 147 -8.55 -20.66 15.34
C GLN A 147 -8.43 -21.69 14.20
N GLY A 148 -8.46 -21.25 12.94
CA GLY A 148 -8.28 -22.10 11.76
C GLY A 148 -6.91 -22.80 11.76
N LYS A 149 -5.84 -22.08 12.07
CA LYS A 149 -4.49 -22.67 12.18
C LYS A 149 -4.39 -23.68 13.32
N LEU A 150 -5.01 -23.39 14.47
CA LEU A 150 -5.07 -24.33 15.60
C LEU A 150 -5.87 -25.59 15.26
N THR A 151 -6.94 -25.48 14.46
CA THR A 151 -7.73 -26.64 14.02
C THR A 151 -6.97 -27.50 13.01
N VAL A 152 -6.29 -26.88 12.03
CA VAL A 152 -5.42 -27.60 11.10
C VAL A 152 -4.29 -28.32 11.84
N PHE A 153 -3.63 -27.65 12.79
CA PHE A 153 -2.59 -28.26 13.61
C PHE A 153 -3.12 -29.40 14.51
N ALA A 154 -4.34 -29.28 15.02
CA ALA A 154 -4.99 -30.35 15.78
C ALA A 154 -5.34 -31.56 14.91
N LEU A 155 -5.77 -31.34 13.65
CA LEU A 155 -6.06 -32.39 12.68
C LEU A 155 -4.77 -33.10 12.21
N GLU A 156 -3.69 -32.35 11.97
CA GLU A 156 -2.38 -32.92 11.63
C GLU A 156 -1.80 -33.79 12.76
N ASN A 157 -2.00 -33.40 14.02
CA ASN A 157 -1.58 -34.20 15.18
C ASN A 157 -2.51 -35.39 15.51
N GLN A 158 -3.66 -35.51 14.86
CA GLN A 158 -4.57 -36.66 14.97
C GLN A 158 -4.35 -37.71 13.86
N LEU A 159 -3.56 -37.40 12.84
CA LEU A 159 -3.15 -38.36 11.82
C LEU A 159 -1.96 -39.17 12.33
N ASP A 160 -2.26 -40.33 12.91
CA ASP A 160 -1.29 -41.32 13.35
C ASP A 160 -0.44 -41.81 12.14
N PRO A 161 0.90 -41.67 12.14
CA PRO A 161 1.75 -42.14 11.04
C PRO A 161 1.68 -43.66 10.79
N SER A 162 1.09 -44.41 11.72
CA SER A 162 0.95 -45.87 11.62
C SER A 162 -0.19 -46.32 10.68
N ALA A 163 -1.07 -45.44 10.21
CA ALA A 163 -2.21 -45.81 9.37
C ALA A 163 -1.88 -46.06 7.88
N PHE A 164 -0.62 -45.88 7.46
CA PHE A 164 -0.19 -46.03 6.05
C PHE A 164 0.77 -47.20 5.80
N VAL A 165 0.98 -48.09 6.79
CA VAL A 165 1.77 -49.31 6.59
C VAL A 165 0.95 -50.53 7.02
N THR A 166 0.10 -51.03 6.13
CA THR A 166 -0.11 -52.47 5.86
C THR A 166 -0.71 -52.62 4.47
#